data_AF-A0A7W4EU56-F1
#
_entry.id   AF-A0A7W4EU56-F1
#
_cell.length_a   1.000
_cell.length_b   1.000
_cell.length_c   1.000
_cell.angle_alpha   90.00
_cell.angle_beta   90.00
_cell.angle_gamma   90.00
#
_symmetry.space_group_name_H-M   'P 1'
#
loop_
_entity.id
_entity.type
_entity.pdbx_description
1 polymer ?
#
loop_
_entity_poly.entity_id
_entity_poly.type
_entity_poly.pdbx_seq_one_letter_code
_entity_poly.pdbx_strand_id
1 'polypeptide(L)'
;MKAEQLQTMTFKITGGSAVCLNSRIVVQQALREIAWRAGLSAVRSVSHDYVPYGIGVALLLPEAHIAARTWPETGLAYVTMTTCQPVENEMISSLERVLGAAFVAEQVETGVVNL
;
A
#
# COMPACT_ATOMS: atom_id res chain seq x y z
N MET A 1 4.58 24.83 2.54
CA MET A 1 4.72 23.39 2.78
C MET A 1 3.98 23.05 4.06
N LYS A 2 2.95 22.20 4.00
CA LYS A 2 2.19 21.76 5.18
C LYS A 2 2.87 20.53 5.78
N ALA A 3 4.11 20.69 6.25
CA ALA A 3 4.84 19.62 6.95
C ALA A 3 4.41 19.47 8.42
N GLU A 4 3.43 20.25 8.88
CA GLU A 4 3.04 20.36 10.30
C GLU A 4 2.09 19.23 10.76
N GLN A 5 1.55 18.42 9.86
CA GLN A 5 0.72 17.25 10.19
C GLN A 5 1.01 16.11 9.21
N LEU A 6 1.80 15.13 9.66
CA LEU A 6 2.04 13.90 8.93
C LEU A 6 1.12 12.82 9.47
N GLN A 7 0.43 12.11 8.59
CA GLN A 7 -0.33 10.92 8.95
C GLN A 7 0.30 9.72 8.25
N THR A 8 0.50 8.64 9.01
CA THR A 8 0.95 7.36 8.48
C THR A 8 -0.13 6.33 8.66
N MET A 9 -0.42 5.63 7.56
CA MET A 9 -1.33 4.50 7.53
C MET A 9 -0.55 3.21 7.32
N THR A 10 -1.00 2.16 7.98
CA THR A 10 -0.52 0.80 7.80
C THR A 10 -1.68 -0.08 7.40
N PHE A 11 -1.47 -0.97 6.43
CA PHE A 11 -2.44 -1.96 6.01
C PHE A 11 -1.79 -3.32 6.11
N LYS A 12 -2.34 -4.17 6.97
CA LYS A 12 -1.97 -5.57 7.07
C LYS A 12 -3.04 -6.38 6.34
N ILE A 13 -2.61 -7.08 5.31
CA ILE A 13 -3.46 -7.91 4.46
C ILE A 13 -3.25 -9.37 4.84
N THR A 14 -4.33 -10.11 5.04
CA THR A 14 -4.33 -11.54 5.35
C THR A 14 -5.24 -12.31 4.39
N GLY A 15 -4.91 -13.59 4.16
CA GLY A 15 -5.66 -14.44 3.23
C GLY A 15 -5.58 -13.98 1.76
N GLY A 16 -4.52 -13.27 1.36
CA GLY A 16 -4.35 -12.82 -0.02
C GLY A 16 -3.97 -13.94 -0.98
N SER A 17 -4.41 -13.84 -2.23
CA SER A 17 -4.06 -14.77 -3.31
C SER A 17 -2.56 -14.79 -3.56
N ALA A 18 -1.94 -15.97 -3.43
CA ALA A 18 -0.51 -16.16 -3.69
C ALA A 18 -0.10 -15.70 -5.10
N VAL A 19 -0.97 -15.85 -6.10
CA VAL A 19 -0.72 -15.39 -7.47
C VAL A 19 -0.65 -13.86 -7.54
N CYS A 20 -1.59 -13.18 -6.91
CA CYS A 20 -1.62 -11.71 -6.89
C CYS A 20 -0.47 -11.14 -6.06
N LEU A 21 -0.20 -11.73 -4.89
CA LEU A 21 0.88 -11.33 -3.99
C LEU A 21 2.27 -11.54 -4.61
N ASN A 22 2.43 -12.51 -5.51
CA ASN A 22 3.68 -12.76 -6.22
C ASN A 22 3.78 -12.05 -7.58
N SER A 23 2.87 -11.12 -7.89
CA SER A 23 2.87 -10.38 -9.16
C SER A 23 3.34 -8.95 -8.95
N ARG A 24 4.54 -8.63 -9.45
CA ARG A 24 5.08 -7.26 -9.43
C ARG A 24 4.09 -6.24 -10.02
N ILE A 25 3.43 -6.60 -11.12
CA ILE A 25 2.49 -5.72 -11.82
C ILE A 25 1.31 -5.39 -10.91
N VAL A 26 0.71 -6.39 -10.26
CA VAL A 26 -0.42 -6.21 -9.34
C VAL A 26 -0.04 -5.32 -8.17
N VAL A 27 1.10 -5.60 -7.52
CA VAL A 27 1.55 -4.81 -6.35
C VAL A 27 1.85 -3.36 -6.76
N GLN A 28 2.52 -3.14 -7.89
CA GLN A 28 2.80 -1.78 -8.39
C GLN A 28 1.53 -1.01 -8.75
N GLN A 29 0.56 -1.66 -9.39
CA GLN A 29 -0.72 -1.04 -9.73
C GLN A 29 -1.53 -0.71 -8.48
N ALA A 30 -1.59 -1.62 -7.50
CA ALA A 30 -2.25 -1.37 -6.23
C ALA A 30 -1.67 -0.14 -5.52
N LEU A 31 -0.34 -0.02 -5.45
CA LEU A 31 0.29 1.15 -4.83
C LEU A 31 0.02 2.46 -5.59
N ARG A 32 -0.04 2.42 -6.93
CA ARG A 32 -0.37 3.61 -7.73
C ARG A 32 -1.83 4.01 -7.56
N GLU A 33 -2.74 3.05 -7.48
CA GLU A 33 -4.17 3.29 -7.28
C GLU A 33 -4.43 3.90 -5.90
N ILE A 34 -3.81 3.40 -4.83
CA ILE A 34 -3.96 4.03 -3.50
C ILE A 34 -3.34 5.42 -3.46
N ALA A 35 -2.21 5.64 -4.13
CA ALA A 35 -1.63 6.99 -4.25
C ALA A 35 -2.62 7.94 -4.93
N TRP A 36 -3.16 7.53 -6.09
CA TRP A 36 -4.10 8.34 -6.85
C TRP A 36 -5.37 8.67 -6.05
N ARG A 37 -5.95 7.69 -5.36
CA ARG A 37 -7.14 7.90 -4.50
C ARG A 37 -6.88 8.79 -3.29
N ALA A 38 -5.65 8.77 -2.76
CA ALA A 38 -5.22 9.66 -1.69
C ALA A 38 -4.87 11.07 -2.21
N GLY A 39 -5.04 11.36 -3.51
CA GLY A 39 -4.65 12.64 -4.11
C GLY A 39 -3.14 12.82 -4.22
N LEU A 40 -2.36 11.75 -4.13
CA LEU A 40 -0.90 11.75 -4.14
C LEU A 40 -0.39 11.41 -5.55
N SER A 41 0.60 12.17 -6.02
CA SER A 41 1.26 11.93 -7.30
C SER A 41 2.57 11.17 -7.11
N ALA A 42 2.68 9.97 -7.67
CA ALA A 42 3.91 9.19 -7.62
C ALA A 42 4.99 9.76 -8.54
N VAL A 43 6.17 10.04 -7.98
CA VAL A 43 7.33 10.58 -8.72
C VAL A 43 8.15 9.45 -9.34
N ARG A 44 8.43 8.40 -8.57
CA ARG A 44 9.25 7.27 -9.00
C ARG A 44 8.81 5.99 -8.29
N SER A 45 9.05 4.84 -8.92
CA SER A 45 8.87 3.53 -8.31
C SER A 45 10.16 2.72 -8.33
N VAL A 46 10.43 1.99 -7.25
CA VAL A 46 11.44 0.94 -7.20
C VAL A 46 10.76 -0.38 -6.80
N SER A 47 11.24 -1.50 -7.33
CA SER A 47 10.69 -2.82 -7.03
C SER A 47 11.77 -3.89 -7.00
N HIS A 48 11.55 -4.93 -6.19
CA HIS A 48 12.40 -6.10 -6.11
C HIS A 48 11.54 -7.36 -6.04
N ASP A 49 11.89 -8.37 -6.84
CA ASP A 49 11.28 -9.70 -6.76
C ASP A 49 12.20 -10.58 -5.92
N TYR A 50 11.66 -11.12 -4.83
CA TYR A 50 12.40 -11.96 -3.90
C TYR A 50 12.30 -13.42 -4.33
N VAL A 51 13.34 -14.18 -3.98
CA VAL A 51 13.44 -15.61 -4.26
C VAL A 51 13.20 -16.39 -2.95
N PRO A 52 12.38 -17.45 -2.95
CA PRO A 52 11.67 -18.03 -4.09
C PRO A 52 10.42 -17.24 -4.53
N TYR A 53 9.81 -16.44 -3.65
CA TYR A 53 8.59 -15.68 -3.94
C TYR A 53 8.59 -14.34 -3.19
N GLY A 54 7.66 -13.47 -3.58
CA GLY A 54 7.32 -12.23 -2.90
C GLY A 54 7.88 -11.00 -3.59
N ILE A 55 7.20 -9.88 -3.40
CA ILE A 55 7.47 -8.62 -4.06
C ILE A 55 7.68 -7.54 -3.00
N GLY A 56 8.71 -6.71 -3.20
CA GLY A 56 8.85 -5.42 -2.54
C GLY A 56 8.66 -4.30 -3.54
N VAL A 57 7.84 -3.29 -3.21
CA VAL A 57 7.67 -2.08 -4.03
C VAL A 57 7.72 -0.86 -3.13
N ALA A 58 8.36 0.22 -3.58
CA ALA A 58 8.21 1.52 -2.97
C ALA A 58 7.94 2.59 -4.04
N LEU A 59 6.98 3.47 -3.75
CA LEU A 59 6.70 4.69 -4.50
C LEU A 59 7.26 5.89 -3.73
N LEU A 60 8.09 6.67 -4.41
CA LEU A 60 8.53 7.96 -3.93
C LEU A 60 7.49 9.01 -4.30
N LEU A 61 7.01 9.78 -3.32
CA LEU A 61 6.13 10.93 -3.49
C LEU A 61 6.93 12.21 -3.21
N PRO A 62 6.44 13.42 -3.58
CA PRO A 62 7.19 14.67 -3.38
C PRO A 62 7.53 14.94 -1.91
N GLU A 63 6.64 14.61 -0.97
CA GLU A 63 6.78 14.87 0.46
C GLU A 63 6.64 13.61 1.33
N ALA A 64 6.53 12.42 0.73
CA ALA A 64 6.24 11.18 1.45
C ALA A 64 6.62 9.91 0.66
N HIS A 65 6.15 8.75 1.11
CA HIS A 65 6.37 7.48 0.44
C HIS A 65 5.22 6.51 0.67
N ILE A 66 5.13 5.52 -0.23
CA ILE A 66 4.28 4.34 -0.08
C ILE A 66 5.16 3.12 -0.29
N ALA A 67 5.05 2.10 0.54
CA ALA A 67 5.79 0.86 0.37
C ALA A 67 4.91 -0.36 0.58
N ALA A 68 5.21 -1.44 -0.13
CA ALA A 68 4.58 -2.75 0.02
C ALA A 68 5.64 -3.84 0.17
N ARG A 69 5.30 -4.83 0.98
CA ARG A 69 6.01 -6.09 1.09
C ARG A 69 5.01 -7.25 1.10
N THR A 70 5.22 -8.23 0.23
CA THR A 70 4.37 -9.42 0.16
C THR A 70 5.13 -10.70 0.52
N TRP A 71 4.37 -11.65 1.10
CA TRP A 71 4.75 -13.02 1.47
C TRP A 71 3.67 -13.99 0.95
N PRO A 72 3.72 -14.34 -0.36
CA PRO A 72 2.72 -15.18 -1.01
C PRO A 72 2.47 -16.53 -0.31
N GLU A 73 3.51 -17.11 0.28
CA GLU A 73 3.49 -18.40 0.98
C GLU A 73 2.64 -18.42 2.25
N THR A 74 2.35 -17.25 2.82
CA THR A 74 1.46 -17.10 3.99
C THR A 74 0.19 -16.33 3.67
N GLY A 75 0.00 -15.89 2.42
CA GLY A 75 -1.10 -15.00 2.05
C GLY A 75 -1.03 -13.62 2.70
N LEU A 76 0.17 -13.18 3.12
CA LEU A 76 0.36 -11.92 3.83
C LEU A 76 0.91 -10.83 2.90
N ALA A 77 0.42 -9.60 3.11
CA ALA A 77 1.09 -8.41 2.65
C ALA A 77 1.01 -7.29 3.67
N TYR A 78 1.97 -6.38 3.58
CA TYR A 78 2.05 -5.20 4.41
C TYR A 78 2.27 -3.99 3.52
N VAL A 79 1.42 -2.98 3.66
CA VAL A 79 1.51 -1.71 2.94
C VAL A 79 1.60 -0.57 3.94
N THR A 80 2.52 0.37 3.71
CA THR A 80 2.59 1.64 4.45
C THR A 80 2.40 2.80 3.51
N MET A 81 1.69 3.82 3.98
CA MET A 81 1.52 5.08 3.26
C MET A 81 1.65 6.24 4.24
N THR A 82 2.54 7.18 3.94
CA THR A 82 2.61 8.45 4.66
C THR A 82 2.03 9.55 3.77
N THR A 83 1.29 10.48 4.37
CA THR A 83 0.69 11.62 3.66
C THR A 83 0.71 12.87 4.55
N CYS A 84 0.76 14.04 3.90
CA CYS A 84 0.58 15.36 4.53
C CYS A 84 -0.87 15.88 4.41
N GLN A 85 -1.77 15.09 3.81
CA GLN A 85 -3.19 15.38 3.73
C GLN A 85 -3.95 14.58 4.80
N PRO A 86 -4.94 15.19 5.49
CA PRO A 86 -5.81 14.47 6.39
C PRO A 86 -6.49 13.28 5.70
N VAL A 87 -6.49 12.13 6.35
CA VAL A 87 -7.17 10.93 5.89
C VAL A 87 -8.49 10.80 6.64
N GLU A 88 -9.59 10.90 5.90
CA GLU A 88 -10.94 10.70 6.42
C GLU A 88 -11.37 9.23 6.29
N ASN A 89 -12.32 8.78 7.12
CA ASN A 89 -12.79 7.39 7.15
C ASN A 89 -13.22 6.86 5.77
N GLU A 90 -13.84 7.70 4.94
CA GLU A 90 -14.24 7.29 3.59
C GLU A 90 -13.03 6.97 2.69
N MET A 91 -11.96 7.77 2.80
CA MET A 91 -10.69 7.48 2.13
C MET A 91 -10.13 6.15 2.64
N ILE A 92 -10.08 5.93 3.96
CA ILE A 92 -9.60 4.67 4.56
C ILE A 92 -10.33 3.47 3.94
N SER A 93 -11.66 3.47 3.96
CA SER A 93 -12.47 2.39 3.38
C SER A 93 -12.29 2.24 1.87
N SER A 94 -11.99 3.33 1.16
CA SER A 94 -11.64 3.29 -0.26
C SER A 94 -10.32 2.56 -0.50
N LEU A 95 -9.30 2.85 0.31
CA LEU A 95 -7.98 2.22 0.22
C LEU A 95 -8.03 0.74 0.61
N GLU A 96 -8.76 0.39 1.68
CA GLU A 96 -9.00 -0.99 2.09
C GLU A 96 -9.64 -1.81 0.96
N ARG A 97 -10.65 -1.25 0.29
CA ARG A 97 -11.32 -1.92 -0.83
C ARG A 97 -10.39 -2.15 -2.02
N VAL A 98 -9.54 -1.18 -2.33
CA VAL A 98 -8.54 -1.32 -3.40
C VAL A 98 -7.55 -2.42 -3.09
N LEU A 99 -6.97 -2.40 -1.88
CA LEU A 99 -5.98 -3.40 -1.48
C LEU A 99 -6.60 -4.80 -1.35
N GLY A 100 -7.80 -4.88 -0.78
CA GLY A 100 -8.56 -6.12 -0.67
C GLY A 100 -8.88 -6.74 -2.03
N ALA A 101 -9.33 -5.93 -3.00
CA ALA A 101 -9.59 -6.39 -4.36
C ALA A 101 -8.30 -6.78 -5.10
N ALA A 102 -7.25 -5.95 -5.02
CA ALA A 102 -5.99 -6.18 -5.73
C ALA A 102 -5.30 -7.47 -5.29
N PHE A 103 -5.35 -7.78 -3.99
CA PHE A 103 -4.72 -8.97 -3.42
C PHE A 103 -5.69 -10.14 -3.23
N VAL A 104 -6.96 -9.99 -3.61
CA VAL A 104 -8.02 -10.99 -3.34
C VAL A 104 -7.98 -11.42 -1.88
N ALA A 105 -7.94 -10.43 -0.99
CA ALA A 105 -7.72 -10.64 0.43
C ALA A 105 -9.01 -11.03 1.15
N GLU A 106 -8.87 -11.86 2.18
CA GLU A 106 -9.95 -12.13 3.12
C GLU A 106 -10.17 -10.94 4.07
N GLN A 107 -9.07 -10.32 4.53
CA GLN A 107 -9.13 -9.19 5.45
C GLN A 107 -8.04 -8.16 5.16
N VAL A 108 -8.37 -6.90 5.46
CA VAL A 108 -7.45 -5.76 5.51
C VAL A 108 -7.62 -5.09 6.87
N GLU A 109 -6.60 -5.16 7.70
CA GLU A 109 -6.53 -4.45 8.99
C GLU A 109 -5.78 -3.14 8.78
N THR A 110 -6.40 -2.01 9.13
CA THR A 110 -5.80 -0.68 8.96
C THR A 110 -5.44 -0.05 10.30
N GLY A 111 -4.23 0.52 10.38
CA GLY A 111 -3.79 1.40 11.47
C GLY A 111 -3.53 2.81 10.95
N VAL A 112 -3.86 3.84 11.74
CA VAL A 112 -3.57 5.25 11.43
C VAL A 112 -2.87 5.89 12.62
N VAL A 113 -1.76 6.58 12.35
CA VAL A 113 -0.95 7.28 13.35
C VAL A 113 -0.71 8.72 12.89
N ASN A 114 -1.01 9.67 13.76
CA ASN A 114 -0.62 11.08 13.59
C ASN A 114 0.81 11.25 14.14
N LEU A 115 1.72 11.77 13.33
CA LEU A 115 3.11 12.03 13.67
C LEU A 115 3.33 13.49 14.06
#